data_AF-A0A924GZ71-F1
#
_entry.id   AF-A0A924GZ71-F1
#
_cell.length_a   1.000
_cell.length_b   1.000
_cell.length_c   1.000
_cell.angle_alpha   90.00
_cell.angle_beta   90.00
_cell.angle_gamma   90.00
#
_symmetry.space_group_name_H-M   'P 1'
#
loop_
_entity.id
_entity.type
_entity.pdbx_description
1 polymer ?
#
loop_
_entity_poly.entity_id
_entity_poly.type
_entity_poly.pdbx_seq_one_letter_code
_entity_poly.pdbx_strand_id
1 'polypeptide(L)'
;MTNAWEFLGTVAASSAGTALLAFLFKSQIAHWLNKDLERTKAVYQRELEAYKVSLIADSERVKALQDLRKSGALRIVEKKFSAIDAMHRASAGAASEIIAIAMTPTQNKVGAHFEQARARIAAINTASVQLQVFCKPEQSLAMAHYHVVLSEFLDFCIPGHAALAKDAQGNFDHPVFALESSVNALIRQLVTEMQDVQ
;
A
#
# COMPACT_ATOMS: atom_id res chain seq x y z
N MET A 1 -9.00 -72.05 -56.29
CA MET A 1 -8.96 -70.99 -55.27
C MET A 1 -8.37 -71.60 -54.02
N THR A 2 -7.05 -71.56 -53.90
CA THR A 2 -6.34 -72.04 -52.71
C THR A 2 -6.61 -71.04 -51.60
N ASN A 3 -7.24 -71.52 -50.53
CA ASN A 3 -7.65 -70.69 -49.41
C ASN A 3 -6.38 -70.21 -48.68
N ALA A 4 -6.30 -68.92 -48.37
CA ALA A 4 -5.16 -68.31 -47.67
C ALA A 4 -4.76 -69.04 -46.36
N TRP A 5 -5.69 -69.81 -45.79
CA TRP A 5 -5.49 -70.69 -44.64
C TRP A 5 -4.57 -71.89 -44.90
N GLU A 6 -4.58 -72.50 -46.08
CA GLU A 6 -3.72 -73.66 -46.40
C GLU A 6 -2.25 -73.24 -46.62
N PHE A 7 -2.03 -72.02 -47.10
CA PHE A 7 -0.70 -71.43 -47.27
C PHE A 7 -0.06 -71.09 -45.91
N LEU A 8 -0.85 -70.59 -44.95
CA LEU A 8 -0.39 -70.36 -43.58
C LEU A 8 -0.02 -71.66 -42.87
N GLY A 9 -0.77 -72.74 -43.10
CA GLY A 9 -0.47 -74.07 -42.55
C GLY A 9 0.83 -74.68 -43.10
N THR A 10 1.13 -74.51 -44.39
CA THR A 10 2.36 -75.03 -45.01
C THR A 10 3.61 -74.24 -44.64
N VAL A 11 3.51 -72.92 -44.48
CA VAL A 11 4.62 -72.07 -44.01
C VAL A 11 4.96 -72.38 -42.54
N ALA A 12 3.96 -72.66 -41.71
CA ALA A 12 4.16 -73.04 -40.31
C ALA A 12 4.77 -74.45 -40.12
N ALA A 13 4.65 -75.35 -41.10
CA ALA A 13 5.23 -76.69 -41.05
C ALA A 13 6.71 -76.76 -41.46
N SER A 14 7.25 -75.69 -42.10
CA SER A 14 8.67 -75.61 -42.46
C SER A 14 9.48 -74.88 -41.39
N SER A 15 10.64 -75.42 -41.01
CA SER A 15 11.54 -74.81 -40.02
C SER A 15 12.07 -73.42 -40.43
N ALA A 16 12.07 -73.12 -41.73
CA ALA A 16 12.39 -71.80 -42.27
C ALA A 16 11.21 -70.82 -42.19
N GLY A 17 9.98 -71.29 -42.35
CA GLY A 17 8.77 -70.45 -42.30
C GLY A 17 8.35 -70.04 -40.89
N THR A 18 8.59 -70.89 -39.89
CA THR A 18 8.40 -70.54 -38.46
C THR A 18 9.40 -69.49 -37.99
N ALA A 19 10.65 -69.54 -38.47
CA ALA A 19 11.65 -68.52 -38.18
C ALA A 19 11.29 -67.15 -38.80
N LEU A 20 10.78 -67.15 -40.03
CA LEU A 20 10.28 -65.94 -40.72
C LEU A 20 9.07 -65.33 -40.00
N LEU A 21 8.09 -66.16 -39.61
CA LEU A 21 6.92 -65.72 -38.85
C LEU A 21 7.30 -65.15 -37.47
N ALA A 22 8.22 -65.80 -36.75
CA ALA A 22 8.72 -65.30 -35.47
C ALA A 22 9.48 -63.96 -35.62
N PHE A 23 10.24 -63.79 -36.71
CA PHE A 23 10.95 -62.54 -36.99
C PHE A 23 10.00 -61.40 -37.35
N LEU A 24 8.96 -61.67 -38.15
CA LEU A 24 7.91 -60.70 -38.48
C LEU A 24 7.09 -60.31 -37.26
N PHE A 25 6.72 -61.27 -36.40
CA PHE A 25 6.04 -60.98 -35.13
C PHE A 25 6.92 -60.12 -34.20
N LYS A 26 8.22 -60.44 -34.07
CA LYS A 26 9.17 -59.61 -33.31
C LYS A 26 9.27 -58.20 -33.87
N SER A 27 9.38 -58.07 -35.19
CA SER A 27 9.45 -56.78 -35.88
C SER A 27 8.17 -55.96 -35.65
N GLN A 28 7.01 -56.60 -35.73
CA GLN A 28 5.72 -55.95 -35.55
C GLN A 28 5.51 -55.53 -34.09
N ILE A 29 5.84 -56.38 -33.12
CA ILE A 29 5.80 -56.04 -31.68
C ILE A 29 6.78 -54.90 -31.37
N ALA A 30 8.01 -54.95 -31.90
CA ALA A 30 8.99 -53.87 -31.74
C ALA A 30 8.48 -52.55 -32.33
N HIS A 31 7.81 -52.58 -33.49
CA HIS A 31 7.20 -51.40 -34.09
C HIS A 31 6.08 -50.82 -33.22
N TRP A 32 5.19 -51.66 -32.68
CA TRP A 32 4.14 -51.22 -31.76
C TRP A 32 4.69 -50.63 -30.46
N LEU A 33 5.70 -51.28 -29.86
CA LEU A 33 6.38 -50.77 -28.66
C LEU A 33 7.07 -49.44 -28.93
N ASN A 34 7.76 -49.30 -30.06
CA ASN A 34 8.42 -48.04 -30.42
C ASN A 34 7.40 -46.92 -30.65
N LYS A 35 6.26 -47.23 -31.29
CA LYS A 35 5.17 -46.28 -31.51
C LYS A 35 4.53 -45.83 -30.20
N ASP A 36 4.31 -46.72 -29.24
CA ASP A 36 3.77 -46.35 -27.93
C ASP A 36 4.79 -45.57 -27.10
N LEU A 37 6.09 -45.89 -27.21
CA LEU A 37 7.15 -45.12 -26.57
C LEU A 37 7.22 -43.70 -27.12
N GLU A 38 7.16 -43.53 -28.45
CA GLU A 38 7.10 -42.22 -29.10
C GLU A 38 5.85 -41.42 -28.71
N ARG A 39 4.69 -42.07 -28.64
CA ARG A 39 3.45 -41.42 -28.17
C ARG A 39 3.59 -40.95 -26.73
N THR A 40 4.11 -41.80 -25.85
CA THR A 40 4.27 -41.47 -24.43
C THR A 40 5.29 -40.34 -24.25
N LYS A 41 6.38 -40.35 -25.01
CA LYS A 41 7.36 -39.27 -25.06
C LYS A 41 6.72 -37.95 -25.53
N ALA A 42 5.89 -37.99 -26.56
CA ALA A 42 5.18 -36.82 -27.05
C ALA A 42 4.18 -36.26 -26.02
N VAL A 43 3.51 -37.14 -25.25
CA VAL A 43 2.62 -36.73 -24.15
C VAL A 43 3.43 -36.05 -23.05
N TYR A 44 4.50 -36.68 -22.55
CA TYR A 44 5.33 -36.08 -21.50
C TYR A 44 5.98 -34.77 -21.94
N GLN A 45 6.36 -34.65 -23.21
CA GLN A 45 6.93 -33.42 -23.72
C GLN A 45 5.90 -32.28 -23.73
N ARG A 46 4.65 -32.56 -24.10
CA ARG A 46 3.53 -31.60 -24.00
C ARG A 46 3.21 -31.23 -22.56
N GLU A 47 3.16 -32.21 -21.66
CA GLU A 47 2.91 -31.96 -20.23
C GLU A 47 4.02 -31.10 -19.61
N LEU A 48 5.27 -31.34 -20.00
CA LEU A 48 6.42 -30.58 -19.52
C LEU A 48 6.42 -29.14 -20.07
N GLU A 49 6.03 -28.94 -21.33
CA GLU A 49 5.81 -27.61 -21.90
C GLU A 49 4.65 -26.88 -21.20
N ALA A 50 3.52 -27.56 -20.98
CA ALA A 50 2.37 -27.00 -20.27
C ALA A 50 2.74 -26.62 -18.82
N TYR A 51 3.50 -27.48 -18.13
CA TYR A 51 3.97 -27.21 -16.78
C TYR A 51 4.93 -26.02 -16.73
N LYS A 52 5.86 -25.91 -17.69
CA LYS A 52 6.75 -24.73 -17.80
C LYS A 52 5.96 -23.45 -17.98
N VAL A 53 4.96 -23.45 -18.87
CA VAL A 53 4.08 -22.29 -19.09
C VAL A 53 3.32 -21.94 -17.81
N SER A 54 2.76 -22.93 -17.10
CA SER A 54 2.09 -22.72 -15.82
C SER A 54 3.03 -22.12 -14.77
N LEU A 55 4.26 -22.63 -14.66
CA LEU A 55 5.25 -22.15 -13.70
C LEU A 55 5.67 -20.70 -13.98
N ILE A 56 5.84 -20.35 -15.26
CA ILE A 56 6.14 -18.97 -15.68
C ILE A 56 4.97 -18.06 -15.29
N ALA A 57 3.73 -18.44 -15.61
CA ALA A 57 2.54 -17.68 -15.27
C ALA A 57 2.38 -17.47 -13.75
N ASP A 58 2.63 -18.51 -12.95
CA ASP A 58 2.61 -18.39 -11.49
C ASP A 58 3.71 -17.46 -10.98
N SER A 59 4.92 -17.53 -11.55
CA SER A 59 6.02 -16.63 -11.20
C SER A 59 5.73 -15.17 -11.54
N GLU A 60 5.10 -14.91 -12.69
CA GLU A 60 4.69 -13.57 -13.12
C GLU A 60 3.58 -13.02 -12.22
N ARG A 61 2.60 -13.87 -11.86
CA ARG A 61 1.55 -13.51 -10.90
C ARG A 61 2.12 -13.12 -9.55
N VAL A 62 3.09 -13.87 -9.03
CA VAL A 62 3.74 -13.56 -7.75
C VAL A 62 4.50 -12.24 -7.83
N LYS A 63 5.24 -12.00 -8.93
CA LYS A 63 5.94 -10.72 -9.16
C LYS A 63 4.96 -9.55 -9.20
N ALA A 64 3.88 -9.67 -9.98
CA ALA A 64 2.84 -8.65 -10.06
C ALA A 64 2.20 -8.35 -8.69
N LEU A 65 1.94 -9.39 -7.89
CA LEU A 65 1.43 -9.21 -6.53
C LEU A 65 2.44 -8.51 -5.60
N GLN A 66 3.72 -8.81 -5.71
CA GLN A 66 4.77 -8.12 -4.95
C GLN A 66 4.84 -6.64 -5.35
N ASP A 67 4.76 -6.33 -6.64
CA ASP A 67 4.79 -4.96 -7.13
C ASP A 67 3.54 -4.18 -6.71
N LEU A 68 2.36 -4.82 -6.73
CA LEU A 68 1.13 -4.23 -6.18
C LEU A 68 1.25 -3.94 -4.67
N ARG A 69 1.85 -4.86 -3.89
CA ARG A 69 2.09 -4.63 -2.45
C ARG A 69 3.06 -3.47 -2.22
N LYS A 70 4.16 -3.40 -2.98
CA LYS A 70 5.10 -2.27 -2.92
C LYS A 70 4.43 -0.95 -3.27
N SER A 71 3.66 -0.91 -4.36
CA SER A 71 2.89 0.26 -4.77
C SER A 71 1.87 0.68 -3.70
N GLY A 72 1.17 -0.29 -3.11
CA GLY A 72 0.23 -0.03 -2.00
C GLY A 72 0.93 0.54 -0.77
N ALA A 73 2.07 -0.01 -0.37
CA ALA A 73 2.87 0.49 0.74
C ALA A 73 3.38 1.91 0.49
N LEU A 74 3.92 2.19 -0.70
CA LEU A 74 4.36 3.54 -1.10
C LEU A 74 3.21 4.55 -1.02
N ARG A 75 2.02 4.17 -1.49
CA ARG A 75 0.85 5.06 -1.47
C ARG A 75 0.36 5.36 -0.05
N ILE A 76 0.53 4.42 0.89
CA ILE A 76 0.24 4.66 2.32
C ILE A 76 1.27 5.61 2.91
N VAL A 77 2.55 5.42 2.61
CA VAL A 77 3.64 6.31 3.04
C VAL A 77 3.43 7.73 2.51
N GLU A 78 3.08 7.89 1.23
CA GLU A 78 2.74 9.19 0.63
C GLU A 78 1.57 9.88 1.34
N LYS A 79 0.49 9.13 1.65
CA LYS A 79 -0.64 9.66 2.41
C LYS A 79 -0.25 10.10 3.81
N LYS A 80 0.56 9.30 4.51
CA LYS A 80 1.08 9.66 5.85
C LYS A 80 1.93 10.92 5.77
N PHE A 81 2.86 11.01 4.82
CA PHE A 81 3.69 12.20 4.62
C PHE A 81 2.84 13.44 4.31
N SER A 82 1.86 13.31 3.40
CA SER A 82 0.97 14.40 3.05
C SER A 82 0.15 14.91 4.24
N ALA A 83 -0.30 14.02 5.13
CA ALA A 83 -1.03 14.42 6.34
C ALA A 83 -0.11 15.14 7.35
N ILE A 84 1.14 14.67 7.50
CA ILE A 84 2.15 15.30 8.34
C ILE A 84 2.52 16.70 7.80
N ASP A 85 2.76 16.83 6.50
CA ASP A 85 3.07 18.12 5.86
C ASP A 85 1.91 19.11 6.00
N ALA A 86 0.67 18.65 5.80
CA ALA A 86 -0.53 19.46 6.00
C ALA A 86 -0.62 19.99 7.44
N MET A 87 -0.37 19.12 8.43
CA MET A 87 -0.38 19.51 9.84
C MET A 87 0.73 20.51 10.15
N HIS A 88 1.95 20.26 9.66
CA HIS A 88 3.09 21.15 9.85
C HIS A 88 2.85 22.55 9.29
N ARG A 89 2.35 22.66 8.05
CA ARG A 89 2.03 23.96 7.44
C ARG A 89 0.92 24.69 8.19
N ALA A 90 -0.11 23.95 8.61
CA ALA A 90 -1.22 24.53 9.37
C ALA A 90 -0.76 25.05 10.74
N SER A 91 0.06 24.28 11.47
CA SER A 91 0.53 24.64 12.80
C SER A 91 1.65 25.69 12.82
N ALA A 92 2.51 25.74 11.81
CA ALA A 92 3.73 26.55 11.81
C ALA A 92 3.45 28.06 11.93
N GLY A 93 3.63 28.62 13.13
CA GLY A 93 3.38 30.04 13.40
C GLY A 93 1.91 30.36 13.68
N ALA A 94 1.04 29.36 13.83
CA ALA A 94 -0.36 29.60 14.17
C ALA A 94 -0.52 30.27 15.54
N ALA A 95 0.28 29.91 16.55
CA ALA A 95 0.28 30.61 17.84
C ALA A 95 0.66 32.09 17.66
N SER A 96 1.73 32.34 16.89
CA SER A 96 2.23 33.69 16.69
C SER A 96 1.21 34.59 15.99
N GLU A 97 0.49 34.06 15.01
CA GLU A 97 -0.56 34.77 14.29
C GLU A 97 -1.74 35.10 15.20
N ILE A 98 -2.23 34.12 15.97
CA ILE A 98 -3.38 34.32 16.85
C ILE A 98 -3.03 35.28 18.00
N ILE A 99 -1.83 35.18 18.57
CA ILE A 99 -1.34 36.11 19.60
C ILE A 99 -1.17 37.52 19.03
N ALA A 100 -0.65 37.68 17.80
CA ALA A 100 -0.56 38.99 17.17
C ALA A 100 -1.94 39.65 16.98
N ILE A 101 -2.95 38.86 16.62
CA ILE A 101 -4.34 39.33 16.53
C ILE A 101 -4.88 39.72 17.91
N ALA A 102 -4.56 38.94 18.96
CA ALA A 102 -4.93 39.24 20.34
C ALA A 102 -4.32 40.58 20.82
N MET A 103 -3.07 40.87 20.43
CA MET A 103 -2.35 42.11 20.77
C MET A 103 -2.80 43.33 19.96
N THR A 104 -3.53 43.14 18.85
CA THR A 104 -3.99 44.24 18.02
C THR A 104 -5.12 45.01 18.73
N PRO A 105 -5.02 46.35 18.87
CA PRO A 105 -6.06 47.15 19.52
C PRO A 105 -7.45 46.90 18.91
N THR A 106 -8.48 46.84 19.75
CA THR A 106 -9.86 46.50 19.33
C THR A 106 -10.41 47.37 18.21
N GLN A 107 -9.95 48.62 18.12
CA GLN A 107 -10.33 49.58 17.06
C GLN A 107 -9.74 49.22 15.67
N ASN A 108 -8.68 48.41 15.63
CA ASN A 108 -7.97 47.98 14.44
C ASN A 108 -8.13 46.48 14.15
N LYS A 109 -9.02 45.78 14.88
CA LYS A 109 -9.33 44.37 14.61
C LYS A 109 -10.13 44.27 13.31
N VAL A 110 -9.43 44.29 12.18
CA VAL A 110 -10.01 44.10 10.84
C VAL A 110 -10.48 42.66 10.72
N GLY A 111 -11.74 42.46 10.30
CA GLY A 111 -12.35 41.13 10.16
C GLY A 111 -11.52 40.15 9.32
N ALA A 112 -10.75 40.63 8.34
CA ALA A 112 -9.90 39.80 7.49
C ALA A 112 -8.85 38.98 8.27
N HIS A 113 -8.23 39.53 9.32
CA HIS A 113 -7.24 38.79 10.11
C HIS A 113 -7.89 37.71 10.98
N PHE A 114 -9.09 37.96 11.50
CA PHE A 114 -9.87 36.96 12.23
C PHE A 114 -10.32 35.82 11.33
N GLU A 115 -10.80 36.13 10.12
CA GLU A 115 -11.18 35.11 9.13
C GLU A 115 -9.97 34.26 8.74
N GLN A 116 -8.79 34.87 8.57
CA GLN A 116 -7.56 34.14 8.30
C GLN A 116 -7.19 33.19 9.45
N ALA A 117 -7.22 33.67 10.70
CA ALA A 117 -6.95 32.84 11.87
C ALA A 117 -7.96 31.69 12.01
N ARG A 118 -9.26 31.95 11.78
CA ARG A 118 -10.30 30.91 11.77
C ARG A 118 -10.06 29.86 10.69
N ALA A 119 -9.73 30.30 9.47
CA ALA A 119 -9.40 29.41 8.37
C ALA A 119 -8.18 28.53 8.73
N ARG A 120 -7.20 29.10 9.42
CA ARG A 120 -6.02 28.37 9.89
C ARG A 120 -6.34 27.34 10.96
N ILE A 121 -7.17 27.68 11.95
CA ILE A 121 -7.65 26.73 12.97
C ILE A 121 -8.45 25.59 12.31
N ALA A 122 -9.31 25.90 11.34
CA ALA A 122 -10.02 24.89 10.56
C ALA A 122 -9.08 23.98 9.76
N ALA A 123 -7.99 24.54 9.21
CA ALA A 123 -6.94 23.77 8.54
C ALA A 123 -6.20 22.84 9.52
N ILE A 124 -5.89 23.30 10.74
CA ILE A 124 -5.31 22.48 11.80
C ILE A 124 -6.24 21.31 12.15
N ASN A 125 -7.54 21.56 12.32
CA ASN A 125 -8.51 20.49 12.61
C ASN A 125 -8.57 19.46 11.48
N THR A 126 -8.66 19.94 10.23
CA THR A 126 -8.72 19.07 9.05
C THR A 126 -7.46 18.21 8.94
N ALA A 127 -6.28 18.80 9.14
CA ALA A 127 -5.02 18.08 9.12
C ALA A 127 -4.91 17.09 10.30
N SER A 128 -5.38 17.46 11.49
CA SER A 128 -5.43 16.59 12.66
C SER A 128 -6.29 15.34 12.42
N VAL A 129 -7.47 15.50 11.81
CA VAL A 129 -8.36 14.37 11.48
C VAL A 129 -7.72 13.45 10.44
N GLN A 130 -7.05 14.00 9.43
CA GLN A 130 -6.33 13.21 8.43
C GLN A 130 -5.15 12.44 9.03
N LEU A 131 -4.44 13.06 9.96
CA LEU A 131 -3.26 12.50 10.60
C LEU A 131 -3.61 11.45 11.68
N GLN A 132 -4.80 11.52 12.28
CA GLN A 132 -5.29 10.61 13.31
C GLN A 132 -5.19 9.13 12.91
N VAL A 133 -5.40 8.80 11.63
CA VAL A 133 -5.32 7.41 11.12
C VAL A 133 -3.91 6.81 11.27
N PHE A 134 -2.89 7.67 11.34
CA PHE A 134 -1.48 7.27 11.40
C PHE A 134 -0.84 7.50 12.77
N CYS A 135 -1.58 8.08 13.71
CA CYS A 135 -1.09 8.46 15.03
C CYS A 135 -1.57 7.49 16.11
N LYS A 136 -0.81 7.44 17.20
CA LYS A 136 -1.29 6.82 18.43
C LYS A 136 -2.42 7.65 19.05
N PRO A 137 -3.28 7.07 19.91
CA PRO A 137 -4.35 7.80 20.57
C PRO A 137 -3.85 9.03 21.36
N GLU A 138 -2.70 8.93 22.03
CA GLU A 138 -2.16 10.04 22.83
C GLU A 138 -1.69 11.20 21.94
N GLN A 139 -1.08 10.89 20.80
CA GLN A 139 -0.64 11.87 19.81
C GLN A 139 -1.83 12.61 19.19
N SER A 140 -2.90 11.86 18.87
CA SER A 140 -4.14 12.42 18.32
C SER A 140 -4.83 13.34 19.34
N LEU A 141 -4.84 12.95 20.61
CA LEU A 141 -5.38 13.77 21.69
C LEU A 141 -4.61 15.08 21.86
N ALA A 142 -3.28 15.05 21.77
CA ALA A 142 -2.45 16.25 21.86
C ALA A 142 -2.75 17.25 20.72
N MET A 143 -2.94 16.77 19.49
CA MET A 143 -3.32 17.63 18.35
C MET A 143 -4.73 18.20 18.50
N ALA A 144 -5.69 17.38 18.95
CA ALA A 144 -7.05 17.83 19.22
C ALA A 144 -7.08 18.90 20.33
N HIS A 145 -6.31 18.69 21.41
CA HIS A 145 -6.18 19.66 22.49
C HIS A 145 -5.57 20.98 22.00
N TYR A 146 -4.53 20.92 21.16
CA TYR A 146 -3.96 22.13 20.54
C TYR A 146 -5.01 22.91 19.73
N HIS A 147 -5.79 22.24 18.89
CA HIS A 147 -6.89 22.88 18.15
C HIS A 147 -7.92 23.53 19.07
N VAL A 148 -8.37 22.83 20.12
CA VAL A 148 -9.36 23.36 21.08
C VAL A 148 -8.84 24.61 21.76
N VAL A 149 -7.60 24.59 22.27
CA VAL A 149 -7.00 25.75 22.95
C VAL A 149 -6.84 26.95 22.02
N LEU A 150 -6.43 26.73 20.75
CA LEU A 150 -6.37 27.82 19.77
C LEU A 150 -7.75 28.41 19.46
N SER A 151 -8.77 27.55 19.33
CA SER A 151 -10.14 27.98 19.05
C SER A 151 -10.69 28.80 20.20
N GLU A 152 -10.56 28.30 21.44
CA GLU A 152 -10.98 29.02 22.64
C GLU A 152 -10.27 30.37 22.73
N PHE A 153 -8.94 30.39 22.55
CA PHE A 153 -8.16 31.62 22.60
C PHE A 153 -8.59 32.64 21.53
N LEU A 154 -8.88 32.19 20.30
CA LEU A 154 -9.36 33.06 19.23
C LEU A 154 -10.78 33.60 19.53
N ASP A 155 -11.67 32.77 20.07
CA ASP A 155 -13.03 33.19 20.45
C ASP A 155 -12.99 34.21 21.60
N PHE A 156 -12.06 34.06 22.56
CA PHE A 156 -11.80 35.08 23.58
C PHE A 156 -11.30 36.41 23.01
N CYS A 157 -10.72 36.41 21.81
CA CYS A 157 -10.22 37.61 21.16
C CYS A 157 -11.29 38.41 20.40
N ILE A 158 -12.53 37.91 20.27
CA ILE A 158 -13.59 38.55 19.50
C ILE A 158 -13.97 39.92 20.11
N PRO A 159 -14.07 41.01 19.30
CA PRO A 159 -14.47 42.33 19.78
C PRO A 159 -15.84 42.28 20.47
N GLY A 160 -15.89 42.66 21.76
CA GLY A 160 -17.14 42.70 22.55
C GLY A 160 -17.08 41.90 23.85
N HIS A 161 -16.13 40.96 23.98
CA HIS A 161 -15.69 40.49 25.28
C HIS A 161 -14.72 41.54 25.86
N ALA A 162 -14.93 41.93 27.12
CA ALA A 162 -14.20 43.02 27.77
C ALA A 162 -12.70 42.89 27.51
N ALA A 163 -12.08 44.01 27.09
CA ALA A 163 -10.67 44.10 26.76
C ALA A 163 -9.85 43.29 27.76
N LEU A 164 -9.03 42.36 27.25
CA LEU A 164 -8.11 41.56 28.06
C LEU A 164 -7.51 42.46 29.14
N ALA A 165 -7.89 42.21 30.40
CA ALA A 165 -7.03 42.62 31.49
C ALA A 165 -5.67 42.00 31.15
N LYS A 166 -4.61 42.82 31.08
CA LYS A 166 -3.27 42.35 30.69
C LYS A 166 -2.85 41.07 31.44
N ASP A 167 -3.40 40.88 32.64
CA ASP A 167 -3.24 39.71 33.50
C ASP A 167 -3.83 38.42 32.92
N ALA A 168 -4.94 38.48 32.17
CA ALA A 168 -5.53 37.32 31.50
C ALA A 168 -4.75 36.93 30.24
N GLN A 169 -4.04 37.87 29.60
CA GLN A 169 -3.27 37.60 28.38
C GLN A 169 -2.04 36.74 28.65
N GLY A 170 -1.30 37.05 29.73
CA GLY A 170 -0.15 36.27 30.15
C GLY A 170 -0.48 34.81 30.51
N ASN A 171 -1.74 34.53 30.86
CA ASN A 171 -2.20 33.17 31.16
C ASN A 171 -2.35 32.29 29.91
N PHE A 172 -2.48 32.86 28.71
CA PHE A 172 -2.68 32.10 27.47
C PHE A 172 -1.45 32.04 26.56
N ASP A 173 -0.60 33.07 26.58
CA ASP A 173 0.57 33.13 25.69
C ASP A 173 1.52 31.94 25.89
N HIS A 174 1.85 31.62 27.15
CA HIS A 174 2.77 30.53 27.46
C HIS A 174 2.19 29.14 27.12
N PRO A 175 0.94 28.79 27.50
CA PRO A 175 0.34 27.51 27.09
C PRO A 175 0.24 27.31 25.57
N VAL A 176 -0.13 28.36 24.83
CA VAL A 176 -0.34 28.26 23.37
C VAL A 176 0.98 27.97 22.64
N PHE A 177 2.06 28.67 22.98
CA PHE A 177 3.39 28.37 22.42
C PHE A 177 3.94 27.02 22.88
N ALA A 178 3.70 26.62 24.13
CA ALA A 178 4.11 25.31 24.62
C ALA A 178 3.41 24.17 23.86
N LEU A 179 2.12 24.32 23.57
CA LEU A 179 1.36 23.37 22.77
C LEU A 179 1.82 23.34 21.31
N GLU A 180 2.06 24.49 20.67
CA GLU A 180 2.61 24.51 19.31
C GLU A 180 3.98 23.82 19.26
N SER A 181 4.85 24.09 20.23
CA SER A 181 6.15 23.44 20.34
C SER A 181 6.03 21.92 20.51
N SER A 182 5.09 21.47 21.34
CA SER A 182 4.77 20.05 21.54
C SER A 182 4.28 19.38 20.25
N VAL A 183 3.34 20.01 19.53
CA VAL A 183 2.86 19.52 18.24
C VAL A 183 3.99 19.48 17.20
N ASN A 184 4.84 20.50 17.15
CA ASN A 184 6.00 20.53 16.25
C ASN A 184 7.06 19.48 16.62
N ALA A 185 7.23 19.16 17.90
CA ALA A 185 8.09 18.05 18.34
C ALA A 185 7.51 16.69 17.92
N LEU A 186 6.20 16.52 18.06
CA LEU A 186 5.48 15.32 17.64
C LEU A 186 5.56 15.13 16.12
N ILE A 187 5.36 16.20 15.33
CA ILE A 187 5.53 16.17 13.87
C ILE A 187 6.94 15.70 13.51
N ARG A 188 7.97 16.24 14.17
CA ARG A 188 9.36 15.81 13.93
C ARG A 188 9.56 14.33 14.27
N GLN A 189 9.02 13.87 15.40
CA GLN A 189 9.06 12.46 15.77
C GLN A 189 8.40 11.58 14.68
N LEU A 190 7.22 11.95 14.19
CA LEU A 190 6.53 11.20 13.14
C LEU A 190 7.33 11.15 11.83
N VAL A 191 8.03 12.23 11.49
CA VAL A 191 8.94 12.26 10.31
C VAL A 191 10.12 11.31 10.53
N THR A 192 10.75 11.31 11.70
CA THR A 192 11.83 10.37 12.02
C THR A 192 11.36 8.92 11.98
N GLU A 193 10.21 8.61 12.59
CA GLU A 193 9.60 7.28 12.55
C GLU A 193 9.27 6.82 11.11
N MET A 194 9.07 7.73 10.16
CA MET A 194 8.90 7.38 8.74
C MET A 194 10.22 7.06 8.03
N GLN A 195 11.32 7.69 8.44
CA GLN A 195 12.64 7.46 7.85
C GLN A 195 13.19 6.08 8.27
N ASP A 196 12.89 5.65 9.50
CA ASP A 196 13.36 4.37 10.06
C ASP A 196 12.68 3.12 9.44
N VAL A 197 11.66 3.31 8.59
CA VAL A 197 10.93 2.20 7.92
C VAL A 197 11.54 1.84 6.56
N GLN A 198 12.56 2.58 6.10
CA GLN A 198 13.30 2.31 4.86
C GLN A 198 14.53 1.41 5.11
#